data_AF-A0A2E3KC41-F1
#
_entry.id   AF-A0A2E3KC41-F1
#
_cell.length_a   1.000
_cell.length_b   1.000
_cell.length_c   1.000
_cell.angle_alpha   90.00
_cell.angle_beta   90.00
_cell.angle_gamma   90.00
#
_symmetry.space_group_name_H-M   'P 1'
#
loop_
_entity.id
_entity.type
_entity.pdbx_description
1 polymer ?
#
loop_
_entity_poly.entity_id
_entity_poly.type
_entity_poly.pdbx_seq_one_letter_code
_entity_poly.pdbx_strand_id
1 'polypeptide(L)'
;MAHHLLFNARMAIGILVVLVTGSLLSGCSNVRDALGQNKKSPDEFAILARAPLSVPPNFSLRVPNKGMERPQEPSSRNMGRDLIFKKSNSDRENDSKSNSSSIGVLLGANKANPKIREIINAETKNMVFEDKSFLDKLLSWKKTSEDGVVVDAAAEARRLKNNVEQGKPVTEGKTPIINRKKSGLLNKLF
;
A
#
# COMPACT_ATOMS: atom_id res chain seq x y z
N MET A 1 -36.34 -23.76 -50.26
CA MET A 1 -35.52 -22.58 -49.94
C MET A 1 -35.32 -22.33 -48.43
N ALA A 2 -36.28 -22.70 -47.55
CA ALA A 2 -36.16 -22.46 -46.10
C ALA A 2 -35.02 -23.25 -45.39
N HIS A 3 -34.69 -24.46 -45.86
CA HIS A 3 -33.63 -25.29 -45.24
C HIS A 3 -32.21 -24.73 -45.44
N HIS A 4 -31.93 -24.02 -46.55
CA HIS A 4 -30.62 -23.39 -46.78
C HIS A 4 -30.41 -22.16 -45.88
N LEU A 5 -31.46 -21.40 -45.58
CA LEU A 5 -31.38 -20.23 -44.69
C LEU A 5 -31.12 -20.65 -43.23
N LEU A 6 -31.76 -21.72 -42.77
CA LEU A 6 -31.53 -22.26 -41.42
C LEU A 6 -30.15 -22.91 -41.28
N PHE A 7 -29.63 -23.54 -42.34
CA PHE A 7 -28.27 -24.11 -42.33
C PHE A 7 -27.19 -23.02 -42.27
N ASN A 8 -27.34 -21.95 -43.06
CA ASN A 8 -26.42 -20.82 -43.06
C ASN A 8 -26.43 -20.06 -41.73
N ALA A 9 -27.60 -19.91 -41.09
CA ALA A 9 -27.72 -19.29 -39.77
C ALA A 9 -27.03 -20.11 -38.67
N ARG A 10 -27.15 -21.45 -38.69
CA ARG A 10 -26.47 -22.33 -37.72
C ARG A 10 -24.95 -22.32 -37.92
N MET A 11 -24.47 -22.27 -39.16
CA MET A 11 -23.04 -22.11 -39.48
C MET A 11 -22.50 -20.77 -38.99
N ALA A 12 -23.22 -19.67 -39.22
CA ALA A 12 -22.82 -18.34 -38.75
C ALA A 12 -22.75 -18.25 -37.21
N ILE A 13 -23.69 -18.87 -36.50
CA ILE A 13 -23.67 -18.95 -35.03
C ILE A 13 -22.46 -19.76 -34.54
N GLY A 14 -22.15 -20.89 -35.20
CA GLY A 14 -20.97 -21.70 -34.87
C GLY A 14 -19.66 -20.93 -35.03
N ILE A 15 -19.52 -20.18 -36.12
CA ILE A 15 -18.34 -19.33 -36.38
C ILE A 15 -18.22 -18.22 -35.31
N LEU A 16 -19.34 -17.59 -34.93
CA LEU A 16 -19.36 -16.55 -33.91
C LEU A 16 -18.97 -17.09 -32.52
N VAL A 17 -19.43 -18.27 -32.14
CA VAL A 17 -19.06 -18.92 -30.86
C VAL A 17 -17.57 -19.24 -30.80
N VAL A 18 -16.99 -19.74 -31.91
CA VAL A 18 -15.55 -20.04 -32.00
C VAL A 18 -14.71 -18.76 -31.93
N LEU A 19 -15.14 -17.69 -32.59
CA LEU A 19 -14.46 -16.38 -32.53
C LEU A 19 -14.48 -15.78 -31.11
N VAL A 20 -15.61 -15.86 -30.43
CA VAL A 20 -15.75 -15.38 -29.04
C VAL A 20 -14.86 -16.21 -28.11
N THR A 21 -14.93 -17.53 -28.15
CA THR A 21 -14.10 -18.40 -27.29
C THR A 21 -12.60 -18.26 -27.57
N GLY A 22 -12.19 -18.09 -28.83
CA GLY A 22 -10.79 -17.81 -29.17
C GLY A 22 -10.28 -16.49 -28.59
N SER A 23 -11.14 -15.47 -28.54
CA SER A 23 -10.80 -14.16 -27.97
C SER A 23 -10.61 -14.22 -26.45
N LEU A 24 -11.39 -15.05 -25.73
CA LEU A 24 -11.23 -15.24 -24.29
C LEU A 24 -9.91 -15.95 -23.93
N LEU A 25 -9.40 -16.83 -24.79
CA LEU A 25 -8.16 -17.58 -24.52
C LEU A 25 -6.89 -16.74 -24.71
N SER A 26 -6.96 -15.69 -25.54
CA SER A 26 -5.84 -14.78 -25.82
C SER A 26 -5.44 -13.91 -24.61
N GLY A 27 -6.32 -13.72 -23.62
CA GLY A 27 -6.03 -12.94 -22.41
C GLY A 27 -5.14 -13.64 -21.37
N CYS A 28 -4.83 -14.93 -21.55
CA CYS A 28 -4.13 -15.74 -20.54
C CYS A 28 -2.60 -15.59 -20.58
N SER A 29 -2.02 -14.80 -21.49
CA SER A 29 -0.59 -14.46 -21.49
C SER A 29 -0.24 -13.50 -20.34
N ASN A 30 -1.06 -12.47 -20.14
CA ASN A 30 -0.77 -11.38 -19.20
C ASN A 30 -0.88 -11.84 -17.73
N VAL A 31 -1.70 -12.88 -17.48
CA VAL A 31 -1.86 -13.51 -16.17
C VAL A 31 -0.58 -14.26 -15.76
N ARG A 32 0.17 -14.83 -16.71
CA ARG A 32 1.43 -15.54 -16.42
C ARG A 32 2.55 -14.59 -15.99
N ASP A 33 2.60 -13.40 -16.60
CA ASP A 33 3.52 -12.35 -16.20
C ASP A 33 3.14 -11.78 -14.82
N ALA A 34 1.84 -11.58 -14.54
CA ALA A 34 1.34 -11.13 -13.23
C ALA A 34 1.53 -12.16 -12.10
N LEU A 35 1.48 -13.45 -12.43
CA LEU A 35 1.77 -14.56 -11.50
C LEU A 35 3.29 -14.76 -11.28
N GLY A 36 4.15 -13.93 -11.89
CA GLY A 36 5.59 -13.95 -11.66
C GLY A 36 6.30 -15.15 -12.27
N GLN A 37 5.66 -15.87 -13.20
CA GLN A 37 6.27 -17.01 -13.89
C GLN A 37 7.41 -16.57 -14.82
N ASN A 38 7.38 -15.31 -15.27
CA ASN A 38 8.43 -14.66 -16.03
C ASN A 38 9.31 -13.81 -15.10
N LYS A 39 10.09 -14.49 -14.25
CA LYS A 39 10.99 -13.86 -13.28
C LYS A 39 12.14 -13.17 -14.02
N LYS A 40 12.03 -11.87 -14.27
CA LYS A 40 13.17 -11.01 -14.63
C LYS A 40 14.08 -10.86 -13.42
N SER A 41 15.06 -11.75 -13.28
CA SER A 41 16.13 -11.59 -12.29
C SER A 41 17.00 -10.38 -12.68
N PRO A 42 17.37 -9.51 -11.73
CA PRO A 42 18.31 -8.41 -12.00
C PRO A 42 19.65 -8.97 -12.50
N ASP A 43 20.24 -8.30 -13.49
CA ASP A 43 21.51 -8.71 -14.10
C ASP A 43 22.67 -8.59 -13.09
N GLU A 44 23.19 -9.73 -12.63
CA GLU A 44 24.31 -9.78 -11.69
C GLU A 44 25.65 -9.29 -12.28
N PHE A 45 25.73 -9.08 -13.60
CA PHE A 45 26.91 -8.57 -14.29
C PHE A 45 26.78 -7.10 -14.71
N ALA A 46 25.69 -6.42 -14.33
CA ALA A 46 25.51 -5.01 -14.63
C ALA A 46 26.52 -4.16 -13.84
N ILE A 47 27.54 -3.65 -14.53
CA ILE A 47 28.53 -2.74 -13.95
C ILE A 47 27.96 -1.32 -13.93
N LEU A 48 27.80 -0.74 -12.75
CA LEU A 48 27.46 0.67 -12.59
C LEU A 48 28.70 1.53 -12.86
N ALA A 49 28.64 2.38 -13.89
CA ALA A 49 29.70 3.32 -14.20
C ALA A 49 29.91 4.31 -13.04
N ARG A 50 31.15 4.48 -12.60
CA ARG A 50 31.53 5.46 -11.57
C ARG A 50 32.01 6.74 -12.25
N ALA A 51 31.75 7.88 -11.63
CA ALA A 51 32.29 9.15 -12.10
C ALA A 51 33.83 9.09 -12.17
N PRO A 52 34.48 9.61 -13.22
CA PRO A 52 35.93 9.57 -13.35
C PRO A 52 36.59 10.37 -12.21
N LEU A 53 37.69 9.82 -11.67
CA LEU A 53 38.48 10.51 -10.64
C LEU A 53 39.22 11.68 -11.31
N SER A 54 38.80 12.91 -11.03
CA SER A 54 39.64 14.09 -11.24
C SER A 54 40.43 14.33 -9.97
N VAL A 55 41.75 14.30 -10.09
CA VAL A 55 42.67 14.58 -8.99
C VAL A 55 42.84 16.10 -8.93
N PRO A 56 42.39 16.79 -7.86
CA PRO A 56 42.61 18.21 -7.73
C PRO A 56 44.10 18.51 -7.54
N PRO A 57 44.61 19.65 -8.04
CA PRO A 57 46.03 20.00 -8.02
C PRO A 57 46.64 20.15 -6.62
N ASN A 58 45.81 20.22 -5.57
CA ASN A 58 46.25 20.29 -4.19
C ASN A 58 45.67 19.13 -3.36
N PHE A 59 46.54 18.31 -2.79
CA PHE A 59 46.24 17.07 -2.05
C PHE A 59 45.97 17.26 -0.55
N SER A 60 45.60 18.46 -0.10
CA SER A 60 45.44 18.75 1.33
C SER A 60 44.12 18.24 1.92
N LEU A 61 43.72 17.02 1.55
CA LEU A 61 42.49 16.38 2.01
C LEU A 61 42.73 15.75 3.40
N ARG A 62 41.91 16.13 4.38
CA ARG A 62 41.82 15.37 5.63
C ARG A 62 41.42 13.94 5.31
N VAL A 63 42.10 12.97 5.94
CA VAL A 63 41.77 11.55 5.80
C VAL A 63 40.28 11.36 6.15
N PRO A 64 39.48 10.80 5.24
CA PRO A 64 38.07 10.56 5.54
C PRO A 64 37.97 9.51 6.66
N ASN A 65 37.10 9.78 7.65
CA ASN A 65 36.87 8.85 8.74
C ASN A 65 36.28 7.53 8.19
N LYS A 66 36.79 6.39 8.66
CA LYS A 66 36.30 5.06 8.27
C LYS A 66 34.79 4.98 8.53
N GLY A 67 34.02 4.63 7.50
CA GLY A 67 32.57 4.44 7.57
C GLY A 67 31.72 5.67 7.21
N MET A 68 32.31 6.81 6.88
CA MET A 68 31.58 7.95 6.32
C MET A 68 31.11 7.65 4.89
N GLU A 69 29.92 8.11 4.55
CA GLU A 69 29.37 8.00 3.20
C GLU A 69 30.24 8.79 2.22
N ARG A 70 30.66 8.15 1.12
CA ARG A 70 31.51 8.81 0.13
C ARG A 70 30.68 9.86 -0.62
N PRO A 71 31.12 11.12 -0.73
CA PRO A 71 30.36 12.16 -1.44
C PRO A 71 30.08 11.85 -2.92
N GLN A 72 30.92 11.00 -3.52
CA GLN A 72 30.82 10.59 -4.92
C GLN A 72 29.91 9.36 -5.12
N GLU A 73 29.58 8.64 -4.04
CA GLU A 73 28.67 7.50 -4.10
C GLU A 73 27.26 7.96 -3.70
N PRO A 74 26.23 7.69 -4.51
CA PRO A 74 24.86 7.98 -4.08
C PRO A 74 24.57 7.18 -2.82
N SER A 75 23.96 7.82 -1.82
CA SER A 75 23.66 7.12 -0.57
C SER A 75 22.70 5.97 -0.82
N SER A 76 22.92 4.83 -0.16
CA SER A 76 22.04 3.66 -0.26
C SER A 76 20.60 4.02 0.12
N ARG A 77 20.46 4.94 1.08
CA ARG A 77 19.19 5.53 1.50
C ARG A 77 18.53 6.36 0.40
N ASN A 78 19.29 7.20 -0.33
CA ASN A 78 18.74 8.01 -1.42
C ASN A 78 18.41 7.15 -2.64
N MET A 79 19.20 6.13 -2.96
CA MET A 79 18.86 5.16 -4.01
C MET A 79 17.60 4.35 -3.67
N GLY A 80 17.47 3.86 -2.43
CA GLY A 80 16.27 3.16 -1.99
C GLY A 80 15.03 4.07 -1.99
N ARG A 81 15.20 5.32 -1.55
CA ARG A 81 14.17 6.36 -1.65
C ARG A 81 13.78 6.57 -3.11
N ASP A 82 14.74 6.77 -4.00
CA ASP A 82 14.45 6.97 -5.43
C ASP A 82 13.73 5.75 -6.00
N LEU A 83 14.12 4.51 -5.72
CA LEU A 83 13.39 3.32 -6.21
C LEU A 83 11.94 3.24 -5.68
N ILE A 84 11.72 3.53 -4.40
CA ILE A 84 10.39 3.48 -3.78
C ILE A 84 9.47 4.57 -4.36
N PHE A 85 9.99 5.79 -4.54
CA PHE A 85 9.20 6.93 -5.02
C PHE A 85 9.15 7.00 -6.56
N LYS A 86 10.18 6.53 -7.27
CA LYS A 86 10.25 6.43 -8.73
C LYS A 86 9.35 5.31 -9.26
N LYS A 87 9.17 4.20 -8.52
CA LYS A 87 8.15 3.19 -8.90
C LYS A 87 6.71 3.72 -8.81
N SER A 88 6.45 4.81 -8.07
CA SER A 88 5.16 5.51 -8.13
C SER A 88 5.01 6.42 -9.35
N ASN A 89 6.14 6.75 -10.01
CA ASN A 89 6.23 7.64 -11.17
C ASN A 89 6.58 6.93 -12.50
N SER A 90 7.13 5.72 -12.50
CA SER A 90 7.61 5.05 -13.71
C SER A 90 6.51 4.38 -14.54
N ASP A 91 5.31 4.21 -14.00
CA ASP A 91 4.10 3.96 -14.81
C ASP A 91 3.47 5.28 -15.33
N ARG A 92 4.14 6.42 -15.12
CA ARG A 92 3.66 7.77 -15.47
C ARG A 92 4.71 8.61 -16.22
N GLU A 93 5.76 8.01 -16.75
CA GLU A 93 6.77 8.76 -17.52
C GLU A 93 6.46 8.70 -19.02
N ASN A 94 5.29 9.25 -19.38
CA ASN A 94 5.03 9.81 -20.71
C ASN A 94 3.82 10.75 -20.74
N ASP A 95 3.23 11.12 -19.60
CA ASP A 95 2.20 12.15 -19.61
C ASP A 95 2.23 13.04 -18.37
N SER A 96 2.44 14.33 -18.63
CA SER A 96 1.95 15.43 -17.82
C SER A 96 2.61 15.70 -16.47
N LYS A 97 3.61 16.60 -16.52
CA LYS A 97 3.92 17.59 -15.48
C LYS A 97 2.76 18.60 -15.25
N SER A 98 1.49 18.18 -15.33
CA SER A 98 0.34 19.10 -15.25
C SER A 98 -0.95 18.57 -14.60
N ASN A 99 -1.07 17.31 -14.16
CA ASN A 99 -2.39 16.76 -13.79
C ASN A 99 -2.55 16.04 -12.42
N SER A 100 -1.52 15.96 -11.57
CA SER A 100 -1.72 15.41 -10.22
C SER A 100 -2.46 16.38 -9.28
N SER A 101 -2.30 17.69 -9.50
CA SER A 101 -3.10 18.73 -8.85
C SER A 101 -4.53 18.74 -9.38
N SER A 102 -4.77 18.45 -10.65
CA SER A 102 -6.13 18.43 -11.21
C SER A 102 -6.93 17.23 -10.71
N ILE A 103 -6.36 16.02 -10.60
CA ILE A 103 -7.05 14.87 -10.01
C ILE A 103 -7.35 15.09 -8.52
N GLY A 104 -6.41 15.65 -7.74
CA GLY A 104 -6.66 15.99 -6.34
C GLY A 104 -7.74 17.05 -6.17
N VAL A 105 -7.80 18.04 -7.06
CA VAL A 105 -8.85 19.08 -7.06
C VAL A 105 -10.20 18.51 -7.54
N LEU A 106 -10.21 17.64 -8.56
CA LEU A 106 -11.40 16.95 -9.06
C LEU A 106 -11.99 15.99 -8.01
N LEU A 107 -11.14 15.29 -7.26
CA LEU A 107 -11.51 14.42 -6.15
C LEU A 107 -11.76 15.19 -4.83
N GLY A 108 -11.65 16.52 -4.84
CA GLY A 108 -11.87 17.36 -3.65
C GLY A 108 -10.86 17.15 -2.52
N ALA A 109 -9.71 16.54 -2.79
CA ALA A 109 -8.64 16.32 -1.81
C ALA A 109 -8.10 17.64 -1.23
N ASN A 110 -8.16 18.74 -1.99
CA ASN A 110 -7.82 20.09 -1.52
C ASN A 110 -8.87 20.70 -0.57
N LYS A 111 -10.06 20.11 -0.48
CA LYS A 111 -11.16 20.51 0.42
C LYS A 111 -11.34 19.55 1.59
N ALA A 112 -10.46 18.57 1.76
CA ALA A 112 -10.57 17.60 2.85
C ALA A 112 -10.47 18.32 4.22
N ASN A 113 -11.47 18.11 5.07
CA ASN A 113 -11.47 18.71 6.41
C ASN A 113 -10.31 18.11 7.24
N PRO A 114 -9.37 18.92 7.75
CA PRO A 114 -8.26 18.39 8.57
C PRO A 114 -8.75 17.68 9.84
N LYS A 115 -9.95 17.99 10.31
CA LYS A 115 -10.61 17.38 11.47
C LYS A 115 -11.53 16.21 11.12
N ILE A 116 -11.53 15.71 9.88
CA ILE A 116 -12.45 14.61 9.48
C ILE A 116 -12.29 13.36 10.38
N ARG A 117 -11.08 13.11 10.88
CA ARG A 117 -10.83 12.01 11.83
C ARG A 117 -11.52 12.24 13.17
N GLU A 118 -11.55 13.47 13.67
CA GLU A 118 -12.27 13.81 14.91
C GLU A 118 -13.78 13.67 14.73
N ILE A 119 -14.30 14.13 13.59
CA ILE A 119 -15.72 14.02 13.23
C ILE A 119 -16.13 12.55 13.13
N ILE A 120 -15.42 11.74 12.35
CA ILE A 120 -15.69 10.29 12.22
C ILE A 120 -15.63 9.62 13.59
N ASN A 121 -14.63 9.95 14.41
CA ASN A 121 -14.52 9.39 15.75
C ASN A 121 -15.69 9.78 16.65
N ALA A 122 -16.18 11.02 16.56
CA ALA A 122 -17.34 11.51 17.32
C ALA A 122 -18.64 10.83 16.86
N GLU A 123 -18.86 10.72 15.56
CA GLU A 123 -20.04 10.06 14.96
C GLU A 123 -20.06 8.56 15.24
N THR A 124 -18.89 7.90 15.10
CA THR A 124 -18.76 6.45 15.27
C THR A 124 -18.74 6.04 16.74
N LYS A 125 -18.50 6.97 17.67
CA LYS A 125 -18.41 6.70 19.11
C LYS A 125 -19.62 5.93 19.63
N ASN A 126 -20.84 6.27 19.18
CA ASN A 126 -22.05 5.63 19.67
C ASN A 126 -22.46 4.39 18.86
N MET A 127 -22.09 4.33 17.57
CA MET A 127 -22.40 3.20 16.67
C MET A 127 -21.66 1.91 17.05
N VAL A 128 -20.49 2.01 17.68
CA VAL A 128 -19.75 0.85 18.20
C VAL A 128 -20.50 0.15 19.34
N PHE A 129 -21.43 0.84 20.01
CA PHE A 129 -22.15 0.34 21.19
C PHE A 129 -23.63 0.02 20.94
N GLU A 130 -24.14 0.21 19.72
CA GLU A 130 -25.44 -0.36 19.30
C GLU A 130 -25.36 -1.89 19.38
N ASP A 131 -26.47 -2.55 19.75
CA ASP A 131 -26.54 -3.96 20.16
C ASP A 131 -26.13 -4.93 19.03
N LYS A 132 -24.82 -5.05 18.81
CA LYS A 132 -24.22 -6.09 17.98
C LYS A 132 -24.53 -7.48 18.50
N SER A 133 -24.97 -7.63 19.75
CA SER A 133 -25.26 -8.91 20.39
C SER A 133 -26.29 -9.77 19.64
N PHE A 134 -27.37 -9.16 19.11
CA PHE A 134 -28.39 -9.87 18.36
C PHE A 134 -27.90 -10.26 16.96
N LEU A 135 -27.30 -9.31 16.24
CA LEU A 135 -26.75 -9.54 14.91
C LEU A 135 -25.56 -10.50 14.92
N ASP A 136 -24.68 -10.42 15.91
CA ASP A 136 -23.55 -11.34 16.10
C ASP A 136 -24.03 -12.76 16.42
N LYS A 137 -25.13 -12.91 17.17
CA LYS A 137 -25.76 -14.22 17.40
C LYS A 137 -26.32 -14.79 16.11
N LEU A 138 -26.93 -13.95 15.27
CA LEU A 138 -27.48 -14.32 13.96
C LEU A 138 -26.39 -14.60 12.90
N LEU A 139 -25.28 -13.87 12.94
CA LEU A 139 -24.13 -14.01 12.05
C LEU A 139 -23.01 -14.90 12.63
N SER A 140 -23.26 -15.59 13.74
CA SER A 140 -22.29 -16.45 14.43
C SER A 140 -21.74 -17.60 13.57
N TRP A 141 -22.51 -18.04 12.56
CA TRP A 141 -22.08 -19.01 11.54
C TRP A 141 -20.93 -18.52 10.64
N LYS A 142 -20.67 -17.20 10.63
CA LYS A 142 -19.63 -16.55 9.86
C LYS A 142 -18.56 -16.14 10.85
N LYS A 143 -17.32 -16.61 10.63
CA LYS A 143 -16.17 -16.22 11.45
C LYS A 143 -16.03 -14.70 11.43
N THR A 144 -16.45 -14.04 12.50
CA THR A 144 -16.29 -12.61 12.67
C THR A 144 -14.79 -12.34 12.81
N SER A 145 -14.27 -11.40 12.02
CA SER A 145 -12.91 -10.93 12.15
C SER A 145 -12.72 -10.37 13.55
N GLU A 146 -11.67 -10.78 14.26
CA GLU A 146 -11.32 -10.20 15.56
C GLU A 146 -11.25 -8.68 15.40
N ASP A 147 -12.03 -7.96 16.22
CA ASP A 147 -12.02 -6.50 16.21
C ASP A 147 -10.59 -6.00 16.44
N GLY A 148 -10.13 -5.11 15.56
CA GLY A 148 -8.79 -4.54 15.64
C GLY A 148 -8.56 -3.88 17.01
N VAL A 149 -7.58 -4.38 17.75
CA VAL A 149 -7.23 -3.84 19.07
C VAL A 149 -6.55 -2.48 18.88
N VAL A 150 -7.15 -1.42 19.44
CA VAL A 150 -6.60 -0.06 19.35
C VAL A 150 -5.50 0.13 20.39
N VAL A 151 -4.29 0.37 19.92
CA VAL A 151 -3.11 0.68 20.75
C VAL A 151 -3.21 2.11 21.31
N ASP A 152 -2.84 2.29 22.58
CA ASP A 152 -2.66 3.61 23.17
C ASP A 152 -1.34 4.21 22.70
N ALA A 153 -1.41 5.13 21.73
CA ALA A 153 -0.23 5.75 21.15
C ALA A 153 0.61 6.52 22.19
N ALA A 154 -0.03 7.17 23.16
CA ALA A 154 0.68 7.98 24.16
C ALA A 154 1.39 7.10 25.19
N ALA A 155 0.71 6.05 25.67
CA ALA A 155 1.32 5.08 26.57
C ALA A 155 2.42 4.26 25.87
N GLU A 156 2.23 3.90 24.60
CA GLU A 156 3.22 3.16 23.82
C GLU A 156 4.47 4.00 23.56
N ALA A 157 4.32 5.27 23.20
CA ALA A 157 5.45 6.18 23.05
C ALA A 157 6.28 6.29 24.36
N ARG A 158 5.62 6.32 25.52
CA ARG A 158 6.28 6.30 26.83
C ARG A 158 7.01 4.98 27.07
N ARG A 159 6.39 3.83 26.78
CA ARG A 159 7.03 2.51 26.89
C ARG A 159 8.30 2.44 26.05
N LEU A 160 8.21 2.87 24.79
CA LEU A 160 9.33 2.88 23.86
C LEU A 160 10.48 3.76 24.33
N LYS A 161 10.18 4.97 24.82
CA LYS A 161 11.18 5.86 25.38
C LYS A 161 11.90 5.23 26.59
N ASN A 162 11.15 4.64 27.52
CA ASN A 162 11.71 3.96 28.69
C ASN A 162 12.59 2.76 28.30
N ASN A 163 12.19 1.99 27.27
CA ASN A 163 13.01 0.87 26.79
C ASN A 163 14.34 1.35 26.22
N VAL A 164 14.34 2.44 25.45
CA VAL A 164 15.56 3.05 24.91
C VAL A 164 16.47 3.55 26.04
N GLU A 165 15.92 4.23 27.04
CA GLU A 165 16.66 4.71 28.21
C GLU A 165 17.27 3.57 29.05
N GLN A 166 16.61 2.42 29.09
CA GLN A 166 17.07 1.23 29.82
C GLN A 166 17.92 0.27 28.97
N GLY A 167 18.20 0.61 27.70
CA GLY A 167 18.96 -0.25 26.77
C GLY A 167 18.25 -1.55 26.39
N LYS A 168 16.93 -1.63 26.58
CA LYS A 168 16.10 -2.80 26.25
C LYS A 168 15.65 -2.76 24.78
N PRO A 169 15.39 -3.92 24.15
CA PRO A 169 14.86 -3.94 22.79
C PRO A 169 13.45 -3.34 22.70
N VAL A 170 13.12 -2.79 21.53
CA VAL A 170 11.82 -2.13 21.22
C VAL A 170 10.62 -3.07 21.44
N THR A 171 10.83 -4.36 21.23
CA THR A 171 9.84 -5.43 21.38
C THR A 171 9.60 -5.87 22.82
N GLU A 172 10.38 -5.36 23.78
CA GLU A 172 10.29 -5.80 25.17
C GLU A 172 9.09 -5.18 25.90
N GLY A 173 8.23 -6.01 26.45
CA GLY A 173 7.05 -5.58 27.22
C GLY A 173 5.75 -5.56 26.40
N LYS A 174 4.63 -5.46 27.12
CA LYS A 174 3.29 -5.49 26.53
C LYS A 174 2.93 -4.13 25.93
N THR A 175 2.43 -4.12 24.69
CA THR A 175 1.87 -2.92 24.06
C THR A 175 0.61 -2.49 24.83
N PRO A 176 0.54 -1.24 25.32
CA PRO A 176 -0.63 -0.74 26.02
C PRO A 176 -1.78 -0.58 25.04
N ILE A 177 -2.94 -1.12 25.40
CA ILE A 177 -4.15 -1.11 24.59
C ILE A 177 -5.23 -0.26 25.26
N ILE A 178 -6.04 0.42 24.45
CA ILE A 178 -7.15 1.23 24.94
C ILE A 178 -8.34 0.31 25.20
N ASN A 179 -8.52 -0.08 26.47
CA ASN A 179 -9.73 -0.77 26.92
C ASN A 179 -10.87 0.23 27.07
N ARG A 180 -11.74 0.33 26.07
CA ARG A 180 -12.97 1.13 26.16
C ARG A 180 -13.99 0.39 27.02
N LYS A 181 -14.20 0.86 28.25
CA LYS A 181 -15.23 0.33 29.16
C LYS A 181 -16.61 0.49 28.50
N LYS A 182 -17.42 -0.56 28.49
CA LYS A 182 -18.82 -0.49 28.05
C LYS A 182 -19.56 0.52 28.96
N SER A 183 -20.04 1.62 28.40
CA SER A 183 -20.94 2.51 29.14
C SER A 183 -22.24 1.76 29.41
N GLY A 184 -22.54 1.50 30.68
CA GLY A 184 -23.78 0.84 31.09
C GLY A 184 -24.99 1.76 30.89
N LEU A 185 -26.19 1.15 30.87
CA LEU A 185 -27.48 1.85 30.73
C LEU A 185 -27.65 3.04 31.68
N LEU A 186 -27.06 2.99 32.87
CA LEU A 186 -27.11 4.07 33.85
C LEU A 186 -26.43 5.37 33.37
N ASN A 187 -25.32 5.28 32.62
CA ASN A 187 -24.64 6.45 32.05
C ASN A 187 -25.37 7.02 30.81
N LYS A 188 -26.41 6.34 30.31
CA LYS A 188 -27.30 6.87 29.25
C LYS A 188 -28.52 7.59 29.83
N LEU A 189 -28.83 7.38 31.11
CA LEU A 189 -30.02 7.90 31.79
C LEU A 189 -29.73 9.09 32.70
N PHE A 190 -28.46 9.34 33.04
CA PHE A 190 -27.99 10.46 33.85
C PHE A 190 -26.88 11.22 33.13
#